data_AF-A0A917RDS1-F1
#
_entry.id   AF-A0A917RDS1-F1
#
_cell.length_a   1.000
_cell.length_b   1.000
_cell.length_c   1.000
_cell.angle_alpha   90.00
_cell.angle_beta   90.00
_cell.angle_gamma   90.00
#
_symmetry.space_group_name_H-M   'P 1'
#
loop_
_entity.id
_entity.type
_entity.pdbx_description
1 polymer ?
#
loop_
_entity_poly.entity_id
_entity_poly.type
_entity_poly.pdbx_seq_one_letter_code
_entity_poly.pdbx_strand_id
1 'polypeptide(L)' 'MPDLFWANLLMLGFAYELFTLVDIEDGNTFSERVRAWFRVHARPGRAAFAVTWTSVAVWFLLHNF' A
#
# COMPACT_ATOMS: atom_id res chain seq x y z
N MET A 1 5.47 -7.08 -20.66
CA MET A 1 4.95 -5.78 -20.19
C MET A 1 4.71 -5.88 -18.69
N PRO A 2 5.78 -5.75 -17.87
CA PRO A 2 5.68 -5.78 -16.41
C PRO A 2 4.81 -4.64 -15.85
N ASP A 3 4.65 -3.55 -16.60
CA ASP A 3 3.85 -2.37 -16.25
C ASP A 3 2.38 -2.69 -15.98
N LEU A 4 1.78 -3.58 -16.79
CA LEU A 4 0.37 -3.95 -16.69
C LEU A 4 0.06 -4.75 -15.42
N PHE A 5 1.01 -5.57 -14.96
CA PHE A 5 0.84 -6.32 -13.72
C PHE A 5 0.81 -5.38 -12.51
N TRP A 6 1.74 -4.43 -12.44
CA TRP A 6 1.77 -3.42 -11.38
C TRP A 6 0.61 -2.44 -11.44
N ALA A 7 0.23 -1.99 -12.64
CA ALA A 7 -0.94 -1.15 -12.85
C ALA A 7 -2.22 -1.84 -12.37
N ASN A 8 -2.42 -3.12 -12.70
CA ASN A 8 -3.58 -3.89 -12.24
C ASN A 8 -3.57 -4.11 -10.73
N LEU A 9 -2.41 -4.36 -10.12
CA LEU A 9 -2.27 -4.48 -8.66
C LEU A 9 -2.64 -3.18 -7.94
N LEU A 10 -2.16 -2.05 -8.45
CA LEU A 10 -2.51 -0.72 -7.92
C LEU A 10 -4.01 -0.42 -8.12
N MET A 11 -4.56 -0.75 -9.29
CA MET A 11 -5.97 -0.54 -9.60
C MET A 11 -6.89 -1.39 -8.72
N LEU A 12 -6.50 -2.65 -8.43
CA LEU A 12 -7.21 -3.53 -7.50
C LEU A 12 -7.16 -3.00 -6.07
N GLY A 13 -6.00 -2.52 -5.60
CA GLY A 13 -5.88 -1.88 -4.29
C GLY A 13 -6.75 -0.62 -4.19
N PHE A 14 -6.76 0.20 -5.23
CA PHE A 14 -7.60 1.40 -5.30
C PHE A 14 -9.10 1.08 -5.32
N ALA A 15 -9.52 0.09 -6.11
CA ALA A 15 -10.90 -0.36 -6.17
C ALA A 15 -11.37 -0.95 -4.84
N TYR A 16 -10.54 -1.74 -4.18
CA TYR A 16 -10.82 -2.27 -2.85
C TYR A 16 -10.96 -1.13 -1.82
N GLU A 17 -10.05 -0.15 -1.84
CA GLU A 17 -10.12 1.00 -0.94
C GLU A 17 -11.43 1.80 -1.14
N LEU A 18 -11.83 2.05 -2.39
CA LEU A 18 -13.10 2.67 -2.75
C LEU A 18 -14.32 1.88 -2.25
N PHE A 19 -14.32 0.55 -2.41
CA PHE A 19 -15.39 -0.30 -1.90
C PHE A 19 -15.50 -0.22 -0.38
N THR A 20 -14.36 -0.24 0.32
CA THR A 20 -14.30 -0.12 1.78
C THR A 20 -14.53 1.29 2.30
N LEU A 21 -14.47 2.32 1.45
CA LEU A 21 -14.83 3.70 1.80
C LEU A 21 -16.34 3.94 1.72
N VAL A 22 -17.04 3.17 0.89
CA VAL A 22 -18.50 3.16 0.82
C VAL A 22 -19.09 2.44 2.05
N ASP A 23 -18.36 1.47 2.59
CA ASP A 23 -18.67 0.81 3.87
C ASP A 23 -18.09 1.68 5.00
N ILE A 24 -18.93 2.44 5.73
CA ILE A 24 -18.54 3.44 6.76
C ILE A 24 -17.95 2.78 8.05
N GLU A 25 -17.33 1.61 7.93
CA GLU A 25 -16.75 0.87 9.05
C GLU A 25 -15.28 1.29 9.27
N ASP A 26 -15.03 2.00 10.37
CA ASP A 26 -13.69 2.40 10.81
C ASP A 26 -12.77 1.16 10.91
N GLY A 27 -11.60 1.23 10.25
CA GLY A 27 -10.60 0.16 10.26
C GLY A 27 -10.75 -0.88 9.14
N ASN A 28 -11.73 -0.73 8.24
CA ASN A 28 -11.94 -1.70 7.15
C ASN A 28 -11.20 -1.34 5.86
N THR A 29 -10.63 -0.15 5.76
CA THR A 29 -9.88 0.26 4.57
C THR A 29 -8.55 -0.52 4.46
N PHE A 30 -8.13 -0.79 3.22
CA PHE A 30 -6.87 -1.50 2.96
C PHE A 30 -5.67 -0.74 3.55
N SER A 31 -5.64 0.58 3.39
CA SER A 31 -4.60 1.44 3.97
C SER A 31 -4.54 1.36 5.50
N GLU A 32 -5.67 1.29 6.20
CA GLU A 32 -5.71 1.09 7.66
C GLU A 32 -5.23 -0.29 8.08
N ARG A 33 -5.67 -1.35 7.38
CA ARG A 33 -5.18 -2.72 7.64
C ARG A 33 -3.68 -2.85 7.41
N VAL A 34 -3.16 -2.26 6.34
CA VAL A 34 -1.71 -2.24 6.06
C VAL A 34 -0.97 -1.47 7.15
N ARG A 35 -1.47 -0.31 7.60
CA ARG A 35 -0.88 0.43 8.72
C ARG A 35 -0.94 -0.32 10.05
N ALA A 36 -2.02 -1.06 10.30
CA ALA A 36 -2.17 -1.91 11.47
C ALA A 36 -1.18 -3.10 11.42
N TRP A 37 -1.03 -3.72 10.25
CA TRP A 37 -0.12 -4.85 10.02
C TRP A 37 1.34 -4.45 10.23
N PHE A 38 1.74 -3.30 9.69
CA PHE A 38 3.06 -2.72 9.95
C PHE A 38 3.20 -2.08 11.33
N ARG A 39 2.13 -2.05 12.14
CA ARG A 39 2.09 -1.36 13.45
C ARG A 39 2.69 0.04 13.37
N VAL A 40 2.31 0.81 12.35
CA VAL A 40 2.89 2.14 12.03
C VAL A 40 2.75 3.14 13.19
N HIS A 41 1.79 2.89 14.09
CA HIS A 41 1.62 3.61 15.36
C HIS A 41 2.85 3.49 16.28
N ALA A 42 3.55 2.36 16.27
CA ALA A 42 4.80 2.14 16.98
C ALA A 42 6.01 2.65 16.18
N ARG A 43 7.00 3.25 16.87
CA ARG A 43 8.26 3.72 16.26
C ARG A 43 8.95 2.68 15.34
N PRO A 44 9.13 1.41 15.74
CA PRO A 44 9.76 0.42 14.86
C PRO A 44 8.91 0.08 13.62
N GLY A 45 7.59 0.02 13.78
CA GLY A 45 6.66 -0.25 12.69
C GLY A 45 6.65 0.85 11.63
N ARG A 46 6.76 2.11 12.08
CA ARG A 46 6.87 3.28 11.21
C ARG A 46 8.14 3.25 10.36
N ALA A 47 9.28 2.89 10.97
CA ALA A 47 10.55 2.76 10.25
C ALA A 47 10.51 1.60 9.24
N ALA A 48 9.98 0.43 9.63
CA ALA A 48 9.83 -0.72 8.74
C ALA A 48 8.93 -0.41 7.54
N PHE A 49 7.81 0.28 7.75
CA PHE A 49 6.93 0.72 6.68
C PHE A 49 7.65 1.67 5.71
N ALA A 50 8.31 2.70 6.24
CA ALA A 50 9.03 3.67 5.42
C ALA A 50 10.14 3.00 4.59
N VAL A 51 11.00 2.19 5.21
CA VAL A 51 12.10 1.50 4.50
C VAL A 51 11.56 0.58 3.42
N THR A 52 10.52 -0.20 3.72
CA THR A 52 9.91 -1.13 2.74
C THR A 52 9.31 -0.35 1.58
N TRP A 53 8.53 0.70 1.87
CA TRP A 53 7.85 1.49 0.85
C TRP A 53 8.84 2.26 -0.03
N THR A 54 9.88 2.87 0.56
CA THR A 54 10.93 3.56 -0.19
C THR A 54 11.73 2.60 -1.05
N SER A 55 12.05 1.40 -0.55
CA SER A 55 12.76 0.39 -1.35
C SER A 55 11.96 -0.06 -2.57
N VAL A 56 10.65 -0.28 -2.40
CA VAL A 56 9.74 -0.60 -3.50
C VAL A 56 9.64 0.55 -4.50
N ALA A 57 9.52 1.79 -4.02
CA ALA A 57 9.46 2.97 -4.89
C ALA A 57 10.75 3.16 -5.71
N VAL A 58 11.92 2.99 -5.09
CA VAL A 58 13.22 3.05 -5.77
C VAL A 58 13.35 1.93 -6.79
N TRP A 59 12.96 0.69 -6.44
CA TRP A 59 12.97 -0.43 -7.38
C TRP A 59 12.03 -0.18 -8.57
N PHE A 60 10.83 0.36 -8.32
CA PHE A 60 9.87 0.70 -9.37
C PHE A 60 10.44 1.73 -10.33
N LEU A 61 11.07 2.79 -9.80
CA LEU A 61 11.75 3.80 -10.62
C LEU A 61 12.88 3.20 -11.44
N LEU A 62 13.74 2.36 -10.86
CA LEU A 62 14.86 1.74 -11.58
C LEU A 62 14.44 0.71 -12.63
N HIS A 63 13.26 0.11 -12.49
CA HIS A 63 12.78 -0.92 -13.41
C HIS A 63 11.87 -0.37 -14.53
N ASN A 64 11.21 0.77 -14.30
CA ASN A 64 10.29 1.41 -15.25
C ASN A 64 10.87 2.66 -15.94
N PHE A 65 12.12 3.04 -15.64
CA PHE A 65 12.94 3.99 -16.42
C PHE A 65 14.01 3.25 -17.20
#